data_AF-A0A4Y2BT67-F1
#
_entry.id   AF-A0A4Y2BT67-F1
#
_cell.length_a   1.000
_cell.length_b   1.000
_cell.length_c   1.000
_cell.angle_alpha   90.00
_cell.angle_beta   90.00
_cell.angle_gamma   90.00
#
_symmetry.space_group_name_H-M   'P 1'
#
loop_
_entity.id
_entity.type
_entity.pdbx_description
1 polymer ?
#
loop_
_entity_poly.entity_id
_entity_poly.type
_entity_poly.pdbx_seq_one_letter_code
_entity_poly.pdbx_strand_id
1 'polypeptide(L)'
;MENLKSKRKVLRTAVSKLFTEIENEIKTTNVNKCLLEENLKLLTIKVEELSKLDLQIEELLDSDSFEAEFEASQDYAERINVLQFRAERKLNELTGSSASMSANKHVVRLPKLTIPKFNGDSLYWNSFWNSFRVAVHDLCLKLKNLTT
;
A
#
# COMPACT_ATOMS: atom_id res chain seq x y z
N MET A 1 31.25 4.86 -16.74
CA MET A 1 30.59 3.53 -16.67
C MET A 1 31.12 2.66 -15.52
N GLU A 2 32.43 2.47 -15.35
CA GLU A 2 33.00 1.62 -14.27
C GLU A 2 32.52 1.96 -12.85
N ASN A 3 32.47 3.24 -12.49
CA ASN A 3 31.96 3.67 -11.18
C ASN A 3 30.47 3.33 -10.97
N LEU A 4 29.65 3.39 -12.02
CA LEU A 4 28.23 3.02 -11.96
C LEU A 4 28.06 1.51 -11.79
N LYS A 5 28.82 0.71 -12.55
CA LYS A 5 28.85 -0.76 -12.40
C LYS A 5 29.32 -1.18 -11.01
N SER A 6 30.33 -0.50 -10.46
CA SER A 6 30.80 -0.71 -9.09
C SER A 6 29.73 -0.36 -8.04
N LYS A 7 29.09 0.81 -8.17
CA LYS A 7 27.99 1.23 -7.27
C LYS A 7 26.81 0.24 -7.32
N ARG A 8 26.42 -0.20 -8.52
CA ARG A 8 25.41 -1.23 -8.75
C ARG A 8 25.74 -2.54 -8.04
N LYS A 9 27.00 -3.00 -8.13
CA LYS A 9 27.46 -4.22 -7.44
C LYS A 9 27.32 -4.11 -5.92
N VAL A 10 27.72 -2.98 -5.34
CA VAL A 10 27.57 -2.73 -3.90
C VAL A 10 26.09 -2.74 -3.50
N LEU A 11 25.24 -2.08 -4.29
CA LEU A 11 23.81 -2.01 -4.01
C LEU A 11 23.12 -3.37 -4.14
N ARG A 12 23.41 -4.15 -5.19
CA ARG A 12 22.95 -5.55 -5.33
C ARG A 12 23.40 -6.41 -4.16
N THR A 13 24.61 -6.22 -3.65
CA THR A 13 25.08 -6.93 -2.45
C THR A 13 24.26 -6.58 -1.22
N ALA A 14 23.92 -5.29 -1.03
CA ALA A 14 23.08 -4.85 0.09
C ALA A 14 21.63 -5.38 -0.03
N VAL A 15 21.06 -5.35 -1.24
CA VAL A 15 19.73 -5.90 -1.53
C VAL A 15 19.69 -7.41 -1.27
N SER A 16 20.71 -8.16 -1.70
CA SER A 16 20.80 -9.59 -1.43
C SER A 16 20.90 -9.93 0.06
N LYS A 17 21.53 -9.08 0.88
CA LYS A 17 21.54 -9.25 2.35
C LYS A 17 20.14 -9.07 2.94
N LEU A 18 19.44 -8.00 2.57
CA LEU A 18 18.04 -7.78 2.97
C LEU A 18 17.13 -8.92 2.52
N PHE A 19 17.39 -9.47 1.33
CA PHE A 19 16.67 -10.63 0.81
C PHE A 19 16.80 -11.83 1.75
N THR A 20 18.02 -12.17 2.16
CA THR A 20 18.27 -13.27 3.10
C THR A 20 17.63 -13.00 4.47
N GLU A 21 17.71 -11.77 4.97
CA GLU A 21 17.10 -11.37 6.25
C GLU A 21 15.56 -11.52 6.20
N ILE A 22 14.91 -11.00 5.16
CA ILE A 22 13.47 -11.10 4.96
C ILE A 22 13.04 -12.56 4.76
N GLU A 23 13.76 -13.33 3.96
CA GLU A 23 13.46 -14.75 3.76
C GLU A 23 13.55 -15.56 5.06
N ASN A 24 14.55 -15.27 5.89
CA ASN A 24 14.70 -15.92 7.19
C ASN A 24 13.56 -15.51 8.14
N GLU A 25 13.25 -14.22 8.20
CA GLU A 25 12.17 -13.66 9.03
C GLU A 25 10.82 -14.31 8.70
N ILE A 26 10.47 -14.42 7.41
CA ILE A 26 9.21 -15.03 6.94
C ILE A 26 9.12 -16.53 7.30
N LYS A 27 10.26 -17.24 7.34
CA LYS A 27 10.33 -18.67 7.70
C LYS A 27 10.20 -18.89 9.21
N THR A 28 10.43 -17.87 10.04
CA THR A 28 10.31 -18.03 11.50
C THR A 28 8.86 -18.16 11.95
N THR A 29 8.62 -18.93 13.02
CA THR A 29 7.29 -19.12 13.60
C THR A 29 6.78 -17.87 14.31
N ASN A 30 7.69 -17.05 14.86
CA ASN A 30 7.38 -15.82 15.58
C ASN A 30 7.89 -14.61 14.81
N VAL A 31 7.19 -14.27 13.72
CA VAL A 31 7.57 -13.17 12.84
C VAL A 31 7.48 -11.82 13.58
N ASN A 32 8.59 -11.09 13.61
CA ASN A 32 8.62 -9.71 14.04
C ASN A 32 8.08 -8.79 12.94
N LYS A 33 6.79 -8.48 13.06
CA LYS A 33 6.05 -7.64 12.11
C LYS A 33 6.73 -6.28 11.86
N CYS A 34 7.18 -5.59 12.91
CA CYS A 34 7.81 -4.27 12.77
C CYS A 34 9.13 -4.36 12.01
N LEU A 35 9.98 -5.32 12.35
CA LEU A 35 11.26 -5.53 11.67
C LEU A 35 11.04 -5.91 10.19
N LEU A 36 10.06 -6.76 9.90
CA LEU A 36 9.71 -7.16 8.53
C LEU A 36 9.22 -5.97 7.70
N GLU A 37 8.38 -5.10 8.27
CA GLU A 37 7.91 -3.86 7.62
C GLU A 37 9.07 -2.88 7.35
N GLU A 38 9.97 -2.70 8.32
CA GLU A 38 11.16 -1.86 8.17
C GLU A 38 12.08 -2.37 7.06
N ASN A 39 12.36 -3.68 7.06
CA ASN A 39 13.19 -4.32 6.05
C ASN A 39 12.57 -4.22 4.65
N LEU A 40 11.25 -4.33 4.51
CA LEU A 40 10.56 -4.16 3.23
C LEU A 40 10.61 -2.72 2.71
N LYS A 41 10.43 -1.73 3.59
CA LYS A 41 10.59 -0.31 3.22
C LYS A 41 12.02 -0.03 2.76
N LEU A 42 13.01 -0.53 3.49
CA LEU A 42 14.41 -0.37 3.14
C LEU A 42 14.77 -1.08 1.82
N LEU A 43 14.22 -2.29 1.59
CA LEU A 43 14.37 -3.01 0.34
C LEU A 43 13.82 -2.18 -0.82
N THR A 44 12.61 -1.64 -0.69
CA THR A 44 11.94 -0.82 -1.71
C THR A 44 12.79 0.40 -2.10
N ILE A 45 13.29 1.15 -1.11
CA ILE A 45 14.17 2.31 -1.35
C ILE A 45 15.43 1.90 -2.13
N LYS A 46 16.06 0.78 -1.77
CA LYS A 46 17.27 0.31 -2.45
C LYS A 46 17.01 -0.19 -3.87
N VAL A 47 15.85 -0.78 -4.11
CA VAL A 47 15.43 -1.25 -5.46
C VAL A 47 15.16 -0.06 -6.37
N GLU A 48 14.56 1.02 -5.85
CA GLU A 48 14.39 2.27 -6.60
C GLU A 48 15.75 2.92 -6.93
N GLU A 49 16.71 2.94 -6.00
CA GLU A 49 18.06 3.41 -6.28
C GLU A 49 18.76 2.53 -7.33
N LEU A 50 18.55 1.22 -7.29
CA LEU A 50 19.12 0.27 -8.24
C LEU A 50 18.56 0.48 -9.64
N SER A 51 17.25 0.65 -9.77
CA SER A 51 16.58 0.96 -11.04
C SER A 51 17.12 2.24 -11.67
N LYS A 52 17.35 3.30 -10.86
CA LYS A 52 17.97 4.55 -11.35
C LYS A 52 19.41 4.34 -11.85
N LEU A 53 20.16 3.43 -11.24
CA LEU A 53 21.51 3.09 -11.70
C LEU A 53 21.50 2.23 -12.95
N ASP A 54 20.58 1.26 -13.03
CA ASP A 54 20.44 0.40 -14.20
C ASP A 54 20.07 1.23 -15.44
N LEU A 55 19.15 2.20 -15.33
CA LEU A 55 18.83 3.14 -16.43
C LEU A 55 20.03 3.96 -16.89
N GLN A 56 20.84 4.46 -15.95
CA GLN A 56 22.07 5.21 -16.29
C GLN A 56 23.14 4.33 -16.94
N ILE A 57 23.17 3.03 -16.61
CA ILE A 57 24.09 2.09 -17.24
C ILE A 57 23.60 1.78 -18.65
N GLU A 58 22.32 1.46 -18.80
CA GLU A 58 21.64 1.20 -20.08
C GLU A 58 21.86 2.32 -21.10
N GLU A 59 21.71 3.59 -20.71
CA GLU A 59 21.93 4.74 -21.60
C GLU A 59 23.37 4.83 -22.14
N LEU A 60 24.33 4.25 -21.41
CA LEU A 60 25.75 4.28 -21.78
C LEU A 60 26.23 2.99 -22.47
N LEU A 61 25.41 1.93 -22.48
CA LEU A 61 25.76 0.64 -23.11
C LEU A 61 25.69 0.74 -24.63
N ASP A 62 26.58 0.01 -25.29
CA ASP A 62 26.53 -0.25 -26.73
C ASP A 62 25.53 -1.36 -27.05
N SER A 63 25.00 -1.35 -28.28
CA SER A 63 23.94 -2.29 -28.72
C SER A 63 24.33 -3.75 -28.53
N ASP A 64 25.61 -4.08 -28.64
CA ASP A 64 26.11 -5.46 -28.57
C ASP A 64 26.20 -5.99 -27.12
N SER A 65 26.26 -5.10 -26.11
CA SER A 65 26.32 -5.48 -24.69
C SER A 65 25.00 -5.23 -23.94
N PHE A 66 24.06 -4.53 -24.57
CA PHE A 66 22.77 -4.17 -24.00
C PHE A 66 21.90 -5.39 -23.65
N GLU A 67 21.68 -6.30 -24.60
CA GLU A 67 20.75 -7.44 -24.46
C GLU A 67 21.08 -8.30 -23.22
N ALA A 68 22.35 -8.69 -23.06
CA ALA A 68 22.78 -9.55 -21.95
C ALA A 68 22.72 -8.83 -20.58
N GLU A 69 23.00 -7.53 -20.54
CA GLU A 69 22.89 -6.73 -19.31
C GLU A 69 21.42 -6.45 -18.93
N PHE A 70 20.55 -6.30 -19.93
CA PHE A 70 19.11 -6.11 -19.73
C PHE A 70 18.47 -7.39 -19.19
N GLU A 71 18.76 -8.55 -19.78
CA GLU A 71 18.27 -9.86 -19.31
C GLU A 71 18.70 -10.13 -17.85
N ALA A 72 19.99 -9.94 -17.53
CA ALA A 72 20.48 -10.10 -16.17
C ALA A 72 19.84 -9.14 -15.14
N SER A 73 19.42 -7.96 -15.60
CA SER A 73 18.75 -6.97 -14.75
C SER A 73 17.26 -7.30 -14.55
N GLN A 74 16.59 -7.85 -15.57
CA GLN A 74 15.23 -8.36 -15.45
C GLN A 74 15.14 -9.54 -14.48
N ASP A 75 16.03 -10.54 -14.61
CA ASP A 75 16.08 -11.70 -13.72
C ASP A 75 16.23 -11.27 -12.24
N TYR A 76 17.03 -10.24 -12.01
CA TYR A 76 17.24 -9.71 -10.66
C TYR A 76 15.97 -9.02 -10.13
N ALA A 77 15.29 -8.22 -10.96
CA ALA A 77 14.06 -7.54 -10.61
C ALA A 77 12.91 -8.53 -10.32
N GLU A 78 12.77 -9.59 -11.12
CA GLU A 78 11.74 -10.60 -10.91
C GLU A 78 11.91 -11.31 -9.55
N ARG A 79 13.16 -11.66 -9.20
CA ARG A 79 13.49 -12.25 -7.90
C ARG A 79 13.08 -11.34 -6.73
N ILE A 80 13.33 -10.04 -6.83
CA ILE A 80 12.94 -9.05 -5.81
C ILE A 80 11.42 -9.02 -5.67
N ASN A 81 10.69 -8.91 -6.79
CA ASN A 81 9.23 -8.81 -6.80
C ASN A 81 8.60 -10.04 -6.13
N VAL A 82 9.07 -11.24 -6.47
CA VAL A 82 8.59 -12.48 -5.85
C VAL A 82 8.76 -12.46 -4.33
N LEU A 83 9.87 -11.94 -3.81
CA LEU A 83 10.08 -11.84 -2.37
C LEU A 83 9.17 -10.79 -1.74
N GLN A 84 9.04 -9.61 -2.34
CA GLN A 84 8.14 -8.56 -1.84
C GLN A 84 6.71 -9.10 -1.71
N PHE A 85 6.19 -9.77 -2.74
CA PHE A 85 4.87 -10.39 -2.69
C PHE A 85 4.74 -11.43 -1.58
N ARG A 86 5.76 -12.26 -1.34
CA ARG A 86 5.76 -13.25 -0.25
C ARG A 86 5.74 -12.57 1.12
N ALA A 87 6.53 -11.52 1.29
CA ALA A 87 6.65 -10.78 2.53
C ALA A 87 5.36 -10.00 2.87
N GLU A 88 4.79 -9.31 1.88
CA GLU A 88 3.51 -8.62 2.01
C GLU A 88 2.37 -9.58 2.35
N ARG A 89 2.32 -10.74 1.68
CA ARG A 89 1.34 -11.79 2.02
C ARG A 89 1.48 -12.23 3.47
N LYS A 90 2.72 -12.43 3.96
CA LYS A 90 2.98 -12.81 5.35
C LYS A 90 2.53 -11.72 6.33
N LEU A 91 2.79 -10.44 6.01
CA LEU A 91 2.29 -9.32 6.82
C LEU A 91 0.76 -9.27 6.86
N ASN A 92 0.10 -9.52 5.72
CA ASN A 92 -1.35 -9.57 5.62
C ASN A 92 -1.94 -10.75 6.42
N GLU A 93 -1.27 -11.90 6.47
CA GLU A 93 -1.65 -13.00 7.35
C GLU A 93 -1.56 -12.60 8.83
N LEU A 94 -0.49 -11.88 9.23
CA LEU A 94 -0.31 -11.43 10.61
C LEU A 94 -1.32 -10.35 11.02
N THR A 95 -1.66 -9.43 10.11
CA THR A 95 -2.67 -8.38 10.34
C THR A 95 -4.09 -8.95 10.31
N GLY A 96 -4.36 -9.90 9.40
CA GLY A 96 -5.65 -10.57 9.24
C GLY A 96 -5.93 -11.63 10.31
N SER A 97 -4.91 -12.30 10.86
CA SER A 97 -5.08 -13.31 11.91
C SER A 97 -5.46 -12.70 13.27
N SER A 98 -5.15 -11.41 13.48
CA SER A 98 -5.67 -10.64 14.63
C SER A 98 -7.15 -10.22 14.45
N ALA A 99 -7.74 -10.36 13.26
CA ALA A 99 -9.15 -10.04 13.02
C ALA A 99 -10.13 -11.15 13.45
N SER A 100 -9.65 -12.25 14.08
CA SER A 100 -10.55 -13.26 14.69
C SER A 100 -10.85 -13.01 16.17
N MET A 101 -10.34 -11.95 16.80
CA MET A 101 -10.60 -11.65 18.21
C MET A 101 -11.32 -10.31 18.38
N SER A 102 -12.59 -10.41 18.77
CA SER A 102 -13.54 -9.33 19.07
C SER A 102 -13.95 -8.46 17.87
N ALA A 103 -14.90 -8.99 17.10
CA ALA A 103 -15.88 -8.14 16.44
C ALA A 103 -16.75 -7.42 17.49
N ASN A 104 -16.16 -6.52 18.30
CA ASN A 104 -16.84 -5.31 18.71
C ASN A 104 -16.96 -4.47 17.43
N LYS A 105 -17.83 -4.92 16.51
CA LYS A 105 -18.44 -4.04 15.53
C LYS A 105 -19.16 -3.01 16.39
N HIS A 106 -18.49 -1.90 16.68
CA HIS A 106 -19.19 -0.65 16.87
C HIS A 106 -19.95 -0.42 15.57
N VAL A 107 -21.13 -1.04 15.46
CA VAL A 107 -22.11 -0.72 14.46
C VAL A 107 -22.52 0.68 14.85
N VAL A 108 -21.83 1.67 14.29
CA VAL A 108 -22.25 3.06 14.34
C VAL A 108 -23.59 3.07 13.64
N ARG A 109 -24.67 2.98 14.42
CA ARG A 109 -26.02 3.09 13.90
C ARG A 109 -26.19 4.52 13.45
N LEU A 110 -26.15 4.74 12.15
CA LEU A 110 -26.53 6.02 11.58
C LEU A 110 -27.93 6.38 12.11
N PRO A 111 -28.13 7.61 12.63
CA PRO A 111 -29.45 8.07 13.01
C PRO A 111 -30.41 7.85 11.84
N LYS A 112 -31.55 7.19 12.10
CA LYS A 112 -32.55 6.95 11.05
C LYS A 112 -33.05 8.30 10.55
N LEU A 113 -32.77 8.60 9.27
CA LEU A 113 -33.23 9.83 8.63
C LEU A 113 -34.71 9.67 8.26
N THR A 114 -35.59 10.35 8.98
CA THR A 114 -37.01 10.43 8.64
C THR A 114 -37.23 11.65 7.77
N ILE A 115 -37.18 11.47 6.44
CA ILE A 115 -37.60 12.52 5.52
C ILE A 115 -39.13 12.52 5.46
N PRO A 116 -39.82 13.64 5.76
CA PRO A 116 -41.28 13.71 5.65
C PRO A 116 -41.71 13.45 4.19
N LYS A 117 -42.78 12.71 3.98
CA LYS A 117 -43.29 12.46 2.63
C LYS A 117 -44.09 13.68 2.14
N PHE A 118 -43.72 14.24 1.00
CA PHE A 118 -44.51 15.29 0.36
C PHE A 118 -45.79 14.67 -0.24
N ASN A 119 -46.94 15.25 0.09
CA ASN A 119 -48.27 14.76 -0.30
C ASN A 119 -48.75 15.32 -1.66
N GLY A 120 -47.97 16.17 -2.32
CA GLY A 120 -48.31 16.76 -3.60
C GLY A 120 -49.13 18.06 -3.52
N ASP A 121 -49.43 18.55 -2.31
CA ASP A 121 -50.15 19.80 -2.11
C ASP A 121 -49.19 21.00 -2.12
N SER A 122 -49.37 21.88 -3.10
CA SER A 122 -48.49 23.04 -3.35
C SER A 122 -48.46 24.04 -2.19
N LEU A 123 -49.53 24.10 -1.37
CA LEU A 123 -49.58 24.98 -0.20
C LEU A 123 -48.56 24.58 0.87
N TYR A 124 -48.24 23.29 0.96
CA TYR A 124 -47.31 22.74 1.95
C TYR A 124 -45.89 22.56 1.43
N TRP A 125 -45.61 22.96 0.19
CA TRP A 125 -44.28 22.83 -0.44
C TRP A 125 -43.18 23.53 0.37
N ASN A 126 -43.42 24.77 0.80
CA ASN A 126 -42.43 25.53 1.58
C ASN A 126 -42.13 24.86 2.93
N SER A 127 -43.16 24.39 3.62
CA SER A 127 -43.01 23.70 4.91
C SER A 127 -42.27 22.37 4.76
N PHE A 128 -42.61 21.60 3.72
CA PHE A 128 -41.89 20.38 3.36
C PHE A 128 -40.42 20.66 3.04
N TRP A 129 -40.15 21.65 2.18
CA TRP A 129 -38.80 21.98 1.73
C TRP A 129 -37.91 22.47 2.86
N ASN A 130 -38.46 23.24 3.80
CA ASN A 130 -37.76 23.66 5.02
C ASN A 130 -37.40 22.45 5.89
N SER A 131 -38.35 21.54 6.14
CA SER A 131 -38.09 20.32 6.92
C SER A 131 -37.09 19.39 6.23
N PHE A 132 -37.13 19.28 4.90
CA PHE A 132 -36.18 18.51 4.10
C PHE A 132 -34.76 19.08 4.22
N ARG A 133 -34.63 20.40 4.07
CA ARG A 133 -33.33 21.09 4.13
C ARG A 133 -32.65 20.91 5.49
N VAL A 134 -33.41 21.05 6.58
CA VAL A 134 -32.89 20.84 7.94
C VAL A 134 -32.42 19.40 8.14
N ALA A 135 -33.22 18.42 7.71
CA ALA A 135 -32.87 17.00 7.83
C ALA A 135 -31.58 16.64 7.08
N VAL A 136 -31.36 17.21 5.90
CA VAL A 136 -30.13 17.01 5.11
C VAL A 136 -28.94 17.77 5.71
N HIS A 137 -29.15 19.00 6.17
CA HIS A 137 -28.08 19.79 6.80
C HIS A 137 -27.54 19.15 8.08
N ASP A 138 -28.44 18.63 8.93
CA ASP A 138 -28.07 17.92 10.16
C ASP A 138 -27.34 16.60 9.87
N LEU A 139 -27.65 15.93 8.76
CA LEU A 139 -26.93 14.75 8.30
C LEU A 139 -25.49 15.09 7.91
N CYS A 140 -25.29 16.14 7.10
CA CYS A 140 -23.96 16.56 6.67
C CYS A 140 -23.08 16.98 7.85
N LEU A 141 -23.63 17.65 8.87
CA LEU A 141 -22.88 18.00 10.07
C LEU A 141 -22.49 16.79 10.91
N LYS A 142 -23.42 15.84 11.10
CA LYS A 142 -23.14 14.62 11.88
C LYS A 142 -22.11 13.70 11.22
N LEU A 143 -22.08 13.62 9.88
CA LEU A 143 -21.08 12.85 9.14
C LEU A 143 -19.67 13.44 9.25
N LYS A 144 -19.53 14.78 9.29
CA LYS A 144 -18.22 15.45 9.46
C LYS A 144 -17.60 15.22 10.84
N ASN A 145 -18.42 15.09 11.88
CA ASN A 145 -17.97 14.89 13.25
C ASN A 145 -17.63 13.42 13.58
N LEU A 146 -17.89 12.47 12.67
CA LEU A 146 -17.53 11.05 12.82
C LEU A 146 -16.16 10.71 12.20
N THR A 147 -15.53 11.66 11.50
CA THR A 147 -14.25 11.50 10.78
C THR A 147 -13.05 12.15 11.48
N THR A 148 -13.13 12.41 12.78
CA THR A 148 -12.04 12.94 13.63
C THR A 148 -11.92 12.08 14.87
#